data_AF-A0A2M7G617-F1
#
_entry.id   AF-A0A2M7G617-F1
#
_cell.length_a   1.000
_cell.length_b   1.000
_cell.length_c   1.000
_cell.angle_alpha   90.00
_cell.angle_beta   90.00
_cell.angle_gamma   90.00
#
_symmetry.space_group_name_H-M   'P 1'
#
loop_
_entity.id
_entity.type
_entity.pdbx_description
1 polymer ?
#
loop_
_entity_poly.entity_id
_entity_poly.type
_entity_poly.pdbx_seq_one_letter_code
_entity_poly.pdbx_strand_id
1 'polypeptide(L)'
;MRKTLLFTVLAFGISGLVSLGMPKTLAAGHEEKPLPQIPGITAPDQKPSACVDCHKNYPEMKFDARLTVVLKGWQKAADEKILAKAQGTMPAGIKLEGKHPDVSHLIKTIPNDCLMCHSTQTSTPQRVPEFRKMIHAIHLVGGKDNHFISNYGGTCTHCHKLDPKTGAWSIGSGQEQP
;
A
#
# COMPACT_ATOMS: atom_id res chain seq x y z
N MET A 1 -18.96 48.91 87.05
CA MET A 1 -18.13 48.09 87.97
C MET A 1 -18.72 46.67 88.04
N ARG A 2 -17.85 45.66 88.01
CA ARG A 2 -18.01 44.26 88.48
C ARG A 2 -19.02 43.30 87.78
N LYS A 3 -18.41 42.47 86.92
CA LYS A 3 -18.52 41.00 86.69
C LYS A 3 -19.53 40.22 87.55
N THR A 4 -20.25 39.28 86.92
CA THR A 4 -20.35 37.87 87.39
C THR A 4 -20.63 36.95 86.18
N LEU A 5 -19.78 35.94 86.00
CA LEU A 5 -19.97 34.79 85.09
C LEU A 5 -20.94 33.79 85.72
N LEU A 6 -21.77 33.10 84.93
CA LEU A 6 -22.14 31.72 85.22
C LEU A 6 -22.39 30.92 83.93
N PHE A 7 -21.74 29.75 83.85
CA PHE A 7 -21.73 28.76 82.77
C PHE A 7 -23.01 27.91 82.76
N THR A 8 -23.54 27.55 81.57
CA THR A 8 -24.21 26.26 81.27
C THR A 8 -24.51 26.19 79.75
N VAL A 9 -23.80 25.38 78.96
CA VAL A 9 -24.05 23.97 78.59
C VAL A 9 -24.92 23.80 77.32
N LEU A 10 -24.33 23.12 76.32
CA LEU A 10 -24.92 22.35 75.19
C LEU A 10 -25.81 23.13 74.17
N ALA A 11 -25.78 22.90 72.86
CA ALA A 11 -25.37 21.73 72.10
C ALA A 11 -24.85 22.13 70.70
N PHE A 12 -23.79 21.45 70.26
CA PHE A 12 -23.34 21.42 68.87
C PHE A 12 -24.36 20.66 68.01
N GLY A 13 -25.11 21.38 67.17
CA GLY A 13 -25.82 20.80 66.04
C GLY A 13 -24.98 20.95 64.77
N ILE A 14 -23.97 20.10 64.57
CA ILE A 14 -23.29 19.99 63.28
C ILE A 14 -24.19 19.17 62.37
N SER A 15 -25.01 19.87 61.56
CA SER A 15 -25.61 19.29 60.36
C SER A 15 -24.47 18.89 59.42
N GLY A 16 -24.05 17.63 59.51
CA GLY A 16 -23.21 17.00 58.51
C GLY A 16 -24.00 16.85 57.21
N LEU A 17 -23.83 17.80 56.28
CA LEU A 17 -24.11 17.56 54.88
C LEU A 17 -23.13 16.47 54.41
N VAL A 18 -23.62 15.23 54.36
CA VAL A 18 -22.97 14.15 53.63
C VAL A 18 -23.14 14.46 52.14
N SER A 19 -22.21 15.24 51.60
CA SER A 19 -22.00 15.33 50.15
C SER A 19 -21.51 13.97 49.68
N LEU A 20 -22.45 13.14 49.20
CA LEU A 20 -22.16 11.96 48.39
C LEU A 20 -21.38 12.43 47.14
N GLY A 21 -20.05 12.42 47.24
CA GLY A 21 -19.18 12.59 46.09
C GLY A 21 -19.44 11.45 45.12
N MET A 22 -20.07 11.76 43.99
CA MET A 22 -20.17 10.81 42.89
C MET A 22 -18.76 10.41 42.48
N PRO A 23 -18.46 9.11 42.36
CA PRO A 23 -17.19 8.69 41.78
C PRO A 23 -17.14 9.24 40.36
N LYS A 24 -16.08 9.99 40.04
CA LYS A 24 -15.69 10.30 38.66
C LYS A 24 -15.50 8.95 37.96
N THR A 25 -16.53 8.46 37.30
CA THR A 25 -16.41 7.41 36.31
C THR A 25 -15.39 7.91 35.30
N LEU A 26 -14.28 7.18 35.21
CA LEU A 26 -13.24 7.37 34.22
C LEU A 26 -13.91 7.45 32.85
N ALA A 27 -13.98 8.66 32.29
CA ALA A 27 -14.15 8.80 30.86
C ALA A 27 -12.88 8.16 30.26
N ALA A 28 -13.00 6.92 29.81
CA ALA A 28 -12.02 6.31 28.93
C ALA A 28 -11.99 7.19 27.69
N GLY A 29 -11.03 8.12 27.64
CA GLY A 29 -10.76 8.89 26.44
C GLY A 29 -10.46 7.91 25.33
N HIS A 30 -11.30 7.89 24.30
CA HIS A 30 -10.93 7.27 23.05
C HIS A 30 -9.74 8.09 22.53
N GLU A 31 -8.54 7.55 22.70
CA GLU A 31 -7.36 8.05 22.00
C GLU A 31 -7.69 7.97 20.50
N GLU A 32 -7.88 9.14 19.89
CA GLU A 32 -8.27 9.23 18.49
C GLU A 32 -7.09 8.71 17.65
N LYS A 33 -7.23 7.47 17.15
CA LYS A 33 -6.21 6.87 16.30
C LYS A 33 -6.02 7.77 15.07
N PRO A 34 -4.77 8.13 14.74
CA PRO A 34 -4.51 8.91 13.53
C PRO A 34 -5.14 8.26 12.31
N LEU A 35 -5.74 9.08 11.44
CA LEU A 35 -6.33 8.59 10.20
C LEU A 35 -5.26 7.88 9.35
N PRO A 36 -5.55 6.68 8.82
CA PRO A 36 -4.64 6.00 7.91
C PRO A 36 -4.26 6.91 6.74
N GLN A 37 -2.96 7.05 6.49
CA GLN A 37 -2.42 7.82 5.38
C GLN A 37 -2.33 6.89 4.16
N ILE A 38 -3.31 6.99 3.26
CA ILE A 38 -3.37 6.20 2.03
C ILE A 38 -2.98 7.12 0.86
N PRO A 39 -1.81 6.90 0.22
CA PRO A 39 -1.37 7.73 -0.90
C PRO A 39 -2.41 7.80 -2.01
N GLY A 40 -2.72 9.02 -2.45
CA GLY A 40 -3.73 9.29 -3.48
C GLY A 40 -5.19 9.25 -3.00
N ILE A 41 -5.46 9.01 -1.71
CA ILE A 41 -6.81 9.05 -1.13
C ILE A 41 -6.88 10.03 0.03
N THR A 42 -6.17 9.73 1.12
CA THR A 42 -6.13 10.55 2.35
C THR A 42 -4.80 11.26 2.55
N ALA A 43 -3.83 11.00 1.67
CA ALA A 43 -2.52 11.64 1.62
C ALA A 43 -2.10 11.91 0.16
N PRO A 44 -1.15 12.83 -0.10
CA PRO A 44 -0.63 13.07 -1.44
C PRO A 44 -0.14 11.78 -2.13
N ASP A 45 -0.44 11.63 -3.41
CA ASP A 45 0.06 10.51 -4.21
C ASP A 45 1.53 10.76 -4.60
N GLN A 46 2.42 9.97 -4.03
CA GLN A 46 3.85 10.04 -4.34
C GLN A 46 4.24 9.25 -5.60
N LYS A 47 3.32 8.44 -6.14
CA LYS A 47 3.54 7.51 -7.26
C LYS A 47 2.42 7.63 -8.32
N PRO A 48 2.08 8.83 -8.82
CA PRO A 48 0.93 9.04 -9.71
C PRO A 48 0.99 8.23 -11.02
N SER A 49 2.19 7.99 -11.55
CA SER A 49 2.44 7.20 -12.76
C SER A 49 2.73 5.72 -12.47
N ALA A 50 2.58 5.28 -11.21
CA ALA A 50 2.72 3.91 -10.77
C ALA A 50 4.06 3.26 -11.16
N CYS A 51 4.05 2.37 -12.16
CA CYS A 51 5.18 1.54 -12.55
C CYS A 51 6.44 2.38 -12.76
N VAL A 52 6.33 3.43 -13.56
CA VAL A 52 7.46 4.27 -13.97
C VAL A 52 7.92 5.24 -12.88
N ASP A 53 7.22 5.33 -11.74
CA ASP A 53 7.67 6.14 -10.59
C ASP A 53 8.70 5.43 -9.70
N CYS A 54 8.81 4.10 -9.83
CA CYS A 54 9.81 3.27 -9.17
C CYS A 54 10.73 2.55 -10.17
N HIS A 55 10.23 2.18 -11.36
CA HIS A 55 11.06 1.57 -12.39
C HIS A 55 11.81 2.64 -13.21
N LYS A 56 12.89 3.15 -12.61
CA LYS A 56 13.72 4.24 -13.14
C LYS A 56 15.18 3.82 -13.23
N ASN A 57 15.99 4.66 -13.86
CA ASN A 57 17.44 4.55 -13.78
C ASN A 57 17.95 5.07 -12.42
N TYR A 58 18.75 4.28 -11.72
CA TYR A 58 19.38 4.62 -10.45
C TYR A 58 20.91 4.62 -10.59
N PRO A 59 21.50 5.70 -11.13
CA PRO A 59 22.93 5.74 -11.45
C PRO A 59 23.82 5.59 -10.20
N GLU A 60 23.39 6.15 -9.07
CA GLU A 60 24.11 6.07 -7.79
C GLU A 60 24.25 4.61 -7.29
N MET A 61 23.30 3.76 -7.66
CA MET A 61 23.28 2.33 -7.31
C MET A 61 23.82 1.46 -8.45
N LYS A 62 24.26 2.06 -9.56
CA LYS A 62 24.64 1.37 -10.81
C LYS A 62 23.58 0.36 -11.25
N PHE A 63 22.30 0.73 -11.10
CA PHE A 63 21.17 -0.15 -11.34
C PHE A 63 20.12 0.55 -12.21
N ASP A 64 19.82 -0.04 -13.37
CA ASP A 64 18.79 0.47 -14.26
C ASP A 64 17.54 -0.41 -14.15
N ALA A 65 16.53 0.10 -13.43
CA ALA A 65 15.29 -0.61 -13.15
C ALA A 65 14.19 -0.34 -14.19
N ARG A 66 14.49 0.45 -15.23
CA ARG A 66 13.54 0.74 -16.31
C ARG A 66 13.02 -0.56 -16.91
N LEU A 67 11.72 -0.64 -17.10
CA LEU A 67 11.04 -1.84 -17.53
C LEU A 67 11.45 -2.22 -18.96
N THR A 68 11.72 -1.26 -19.84
CA THR A 68 12.26 -1.58 -21.18
C THR A 68 13.64 -2.25 -21.10
N VAL A 69 14.49 -1.85 -20.14
CA VAL A 69 15.79 -2.46 -19.89
C VAL A 69 15.65 -3.86 -19.30
N VAL A 70 14.73 -4.04 -18.33
CA VAL A 70 14.38 -5.36 -17.77
C VAL A 70 13.89 -6.31 -18.86
N LEU A 71 12.96 -5.87 -19.71
CA LEU A 71 12.42 -6.66 -20.82
C LEU A 71 13.50 -7.02 -21.83
N LYS A 72 14.44 -6.12 -22.13
CA LYS A 72 15.60 -6.42 -22.97
C LYS A 72 16.45 -7.54 -22.39
N GLY A 73 16.66 -7.57 -21.08
CA GLY A 73 17.31 -8.69 -20.40
C GLY A 73 16.54 -10.01 -20.58
N TRP A 74 15.22 -9.95 -20.45
CA TRP A 74 14.34 -11.11 -20.62
C TRP A 74 14.25 -11.62 -22.06
N GLN A 75 14.73 -10.89 -23.08
CA GLN A 75 14.92 -11.46 -24.41
C GLN A 75 15.87 -12.66 -24.40
N LYS A 76 16.85 -12.65 -23.50
CA LYS A 76 17.75 -13.79 -23.27
C LYS A 76 17.16 -14.78 -22.28
N ALA A 77 16.88 -14.32 -21.06
CA ALA A 77 16.26 -15.10 -19.99
C ALA A 77 15.87 -14.18 -18.83
N ALA A 78 14.70 -14.43 -18.24
CA ALA A 78 14.30 -13.86 -16.97
C ALA A 78 15.08 -14.50 -15.81
N ASP A 79 15.26 -13.73 -14.73
CA ASP A 79 15.77 -14.26 -13.47
C ASP A 79 14.90 -15.42 -12.97
N GLU A 80 15.52 -16.44 -12.39
CA GLU A 80 14.85 -17.67 -11.98
C GLU A 80 13.71 -17.41 -10.98
N LYS A 81 13.88 -16.46 -10.06
CA LYS A 81 12.84 -16.13 -9.07
C LYS A 81 11.65 -15.44 -9.73
N ILE A 82 11.91 -14.60 -10.73
CA ILE A 82 10.84 -13.97 -11.51
C ILE A 82 10.11 -15.01 -12.36
N LEU A 83 10.86 -15.90 -13.03
CA LEU A 83 10.30 -16.99 -13.81
C LEU A 83 9.42 -17.90 -12.95
N ALA A 84 9.88 -18.29 -11.76
CA ALA A 84 9.10 -19.12 -10.84
C ALA A 84 7.78 -18.44 -10.42
N LYS A 85 7.81 -17.14 -10.11
CA LYS A 85 6.60 -16.38 -9.76
C LYS A 85 5.64 -16.27 -10.94
N ALA A 86 6.13 -15.98 -12.14
CA ALA A 86 5.31 -15.93 -13.35
C ALA A 86 4.71 -17.31 -13.68
N GLN A 87 5.51 -18.37 -13.59
CA GLN A 87 5.10 -19.76 -13.80
C GLN A 87 3.98 -20.18 -12.85
N GLY A 88 4.04 -19.73 -11.59
CA GLY A 88 2.98 -19.98 -10.60
C GLY A 88 1.62 -19.35 -10.93
N THR A 89 1.56 -18.44 -11.91
CA THR A 89 0.30 -17.83 -12.38
C THR A 89 -0.28 -18.52 -13.61
N MET A 90 0.47 -19.47 -14.21
CA MET A 90 0.05 -20.19 -15.40
C MET A 90 -0.88 -21.36 -15.06
N PRO A 91 -1.81 -21.72 -15.96
CA PRO A 91 -2.55 -22.97 -15.85
C PRO A 91 -1.62 -24.19 -15.83
N ALA A 92 -2.10 -25.28 -15.22
CA ALA A 92 -1.39 -26.55 -15.21
C ALA A 92 -1.07 -27.02 -16.64
N GLY A 93 0.12 -27.61 -16.82
CA GLY A 93 0.59 -28.12 -18.11
C GLY A 93 1.25 -27.08 -19.02
N ILE A 94 1.24 -25.80 -18.67
CA ILE A 94 1.91 -24.74 -19.45
C ILE A 94 3.23 -24.38 -18.77
N LYS A 95 4.35 -24.55 -19.47
CA LYS A 95 5.69 -24.20 -18.99
C LYS A 95 6.19 -22.95 -19.70
N LEU A 96 6.65 -21.98 -18.93
CA LEU A 96 7.30 -20.76 -19.42
C LEU A 96 8.79 -21.02 -19.67
N GLU A 97 9.31 -20.50 -20.77
CA GLU A 97 10.74 -20.51 -21.08
C GLU A 97 11.50 -19.34 -20.43
N GLY A 98 10.77 -18.35 -19.88
CA GLY A 98 11.36 -17.14 -19.30
C GLY A 98 11.93 -16.17 -20.34
N LYS A 99 11.48 -16.24 -21.60
CA LYS A 99 11.89 -15.32 -22.66
C LYS A 99 10.78 -14.36 -23.03
N HIS A 100 11.12 -13.09 -23.20
CA HIS A 100 10.21 -12.05 -23.67
C HIS A 100 10.57 -11.63 -25.10
N PRO A 101 9.62 -11.52 -26.05
CA PRO A 101 9.90 -11.00 -27.38
C PRO A 101 10.38 -9.55 -27.34
N ASP A 102 11.11 -9.09 -28.35
CA ASP A 102 11.44 -7.66 -28.45
C ASP A 102 10.20 -6.86 -28.81
N VAL A 103 9.78 -6.01 -27.86
CA VAL A 103 8.62 -5.11 -27.98
C VAL A 103 9.03 -3.65 -27.79
N SER A 104 10.32 -3.33 -27.85
CA SER A 104 10.85 -1.98 -27.58
C SER A 104 10.17 -0.89 -28.41
N HIS A 105 9.78 -1.21 -29.65
CA HIS A 105 9.07 -0.31 -30.56
C HIS A 105 7.57 -0.15 -30.27
N LEU A 106 6.98 -1.05 -29.47
CA LEU A 106 5.56 -1.04 -29.11
C LEU A 106 5.27 -0.32 -27.79
N ILE A 107 6.26 -0.24 -26.89
CA ILE A 107 6.07 0.29 -25.54
C ILE A 107 6.35 1.80 -25.52
N LYS A 108 5.31 2.59 -25.26
CA LYS A 108 5.37 4.04 -25.07
C LYS A 108 4.79 4.45 -23.72
N THR A 109 3.75 3.76 -23.27
CA THR A 109 3.04 4.00 -22.02
C THR A 109 2.92 2.72 -21.22
N ILE A 110 3.41 2.76 -19.99
CA ILE A 110 3.51 1.62 -19.11
C ILE A 110 2.54 1.80 -17.95
N PRO A 111 1.70 0.80 -17.64
CA PRO A 111 1.67 -0.54 -18.21
C PRO A 111 0.67 -0.73 -19.36
N ASN A 112 -0.02 0.32 -19.82
CA ASN A 112 -1.10 0.20 -20.80
C ASN A 112 -0.71 -0.61 -22.04
N ASP A 113 0.46 -0.36 -22.62
CA ASP A 113 0.91 -1.07 -23.82
C ASP A 113 1.29 -2.54 -23.53
N CYS A 114 1.67 -2.86 -22.29
CA CYS A 114 1.93 -4.25 -21.87
C CYS A 114 0.65 -5.10 -21.94
N LEU A 115 -0.51 -4.48 -21.68
CA LEU A 115 -1.80 -5.17 -21.66
C LEU A 115 -2.25 -5.63 -23.05
N MET A 116 -1.67 -5.09 -24.13
CA MET A 116 -1.94 -5.57 -25.50
C MET A 116 -1.73 -7.07 -25.63
N CYS A 117 -0.70 -7.62 -24.98
CA CYS A 117 -0.41 -9.06 -25.00
C CYS A 117 -0.79 -9.75 -23.68
N HIS A 118 -0.71 -9.04 -22.55
CA HIS A 118 -0.87 -9.63 -21.22
C HIS A 118 -2.26 -9.43 -20.60
N SER A 119 -3.24 -8.91 -21.34
CA SER A 119 -4.63 -8.87 -20.86
C SER A 119 -5.25 -10.28 -20.83
N THR A 120 -6.31 -10.47 -20.03
CA THR A 120 -7.09 -11.71 -20.02
C THR A 120 -7.68 -12.07 -21.39
N GLN A 121 -8.07 -11.07 -22.18
CA GLN A 121 -8.71 -11.28 -23.48
C GLN A 121 -7.72 -11.74 -24.54
N THR A 122 -6.56 -11.09 -24.62
CA THR A 122 -5.55 -11.39 -25.64
C THR A 122 -4.70 -12.61 -25.30
N SER A 123 -4.71 -13.01 -24.03
CA SER A 123 -4.06 -14.24 -23.57
C SER A 123 -5.00 -15.44 -23.52
N THR A 124 -6.06 -15.53 -24.33
CA THR A 124 -6.89 -16.75 -24.39
C THR A 124 -6.71 -17.48 -25.74
N PRO A 125 -6.22 -18.75 -25.78
CA PRO A 125 -5.75 -19.56 -24.65
C PRO A 125 -4.44 -19.04 -24.03
N GLN A 126 -4.29 -19.22 -22.70
CA GLN A 126 -3.23 -18.63 -21.87
C GLN A 126 -1.84 -19.12 -22.22
N ARG A 127 -1.16 -18.41 -23.12
CA ARG A 127 0.22 -18.71 -23.55
C ARG A 127 1.28 -17.77 -22.95
N VAL A 128 0.84 -16.64 -22.40
CA VAL A 128 1.67 -15.69 -21.65
C VAL A 128 1.09 -15.50 -20.26
N PRO A 129 1.85 -15.06 -19.25
CA PRO A 129 1.27 -14.71 -17.96
C PRO A 129 0.27 -13.57 -18.08
N GLU A 130 -0.89 -13.69 -17.42
CA GLU A 130 -1.84 -12.59 -17.30
C GLU A 130 -1.22 -11.50 -16.41
N PHE A 131 -1.30 -10.24 -16.87
CA PHE A 131 -0.58 -9.12 -16.27
C PHE A 131 -0.88 -8.97 -14.78
N ARG A 132 -2.17 -8.93 -14.38
CA ARG A 132 -2.57 -8.64 -13.01
C ARG A 132 -2.11 -9.73 -12.05
N LYS A 133 -2.28 -11.01 -12.41
CA LYS A 133 -1.79 -12.14 -11.63
C LYS A 133 -0.27 -12.10 -11.49
N MET A 134 0.44 -11.88 -12.59
CA MET A 134 1.91 -11.86 -12.60
C MET A 134 2.46 -10.71 -11.74
N ILE A 135 1.94 -9.50 -11.89
CA ILE A 135 2.44 -8.33 -11.14
C ILE A 135 2.20 -8.50 -9.64
N HIS A 136 1.04 -9.02 -9.22
CA HIS A 136 0.81 -9.35 -7.82
C HIS A 136 1.75 -10.45 -7.33
N ALA A 137 1.99 -11.51 -8.11
CA ALA A 137 2.96 -12.54 -7.72
C ALA A 137 4.38 -11.95 -7.53
N ILE A 138 4.81 -11.06 -8.44
CA ILE A 138 6.12 -10.41 -8.37
C ILE A 138 6.23 -9.52 -7.13
N HIS A 139 5.23 -8.68 -6.84
CA HIS A 139 5.33 -7.62 -5.82
C HIS A 139 4.68 -7.96 -4.47
N LEU A 140 3.80 -8.96 -4.38
CA LEU A 140 3.03 -9.23 -3.16
C LEU A 140 3.24 -10.65 -2.60
N VAL A 141 4.08 -11.47 -3.22
CA VAL A 141 4.42 -12.82 -2.73
C VAL A 141 5.88 -12.87 -2.24
N GLY A 142 6.09 -13.51 -1.08
CA GLY A 142 7.39 -13.67 -0.42
C GLY A 142 7.51 -12.98 0.95
N GLY A 143 6.44 -12.32 1.42
CA GLY A 143 6.42 -11.68 2.75
C GLY A 143 7.55 -10.65 2.90
N LYS A 144 8.27 -10.71 4.02
CA LYS A 144 9.39 -9.80 4.33
C LYS A 144 10.53 -9.82 3.30
N ASP A 145 10.70 -10.92 2.57
CA ASP A 145 11.76 -11.06 1.57
C ASP A 145 11.37 -10.44 0.23
N ASN A 146 10.10 -10.03 0.07
CA ASN A 146 9.67 -9.29 -1.10
C ASN A 146 10.12 -7.82 -0.98
N HIS A 147 10.83 -7.32 -2.00
CA HIS A 147 11.32 -5.95 -2.03
C HIS A 147 10.19 -4.91 -1.93
N PHE A 148 9.07 -5.12 -2.63
CA PHE A 148 7.95 -4.18 -2.58
C PHE A 148 7.28 -4.13 -1.21
N ILE A 149 7.06 -5.29 -0.59
CA ILE A 149 6.48 -5.36 0.75
C ILE A 149 7.40 -4.72 1.79
N SER A 150 8.69 -5.05 1.77
CA SER A 150 9.65 -4.57 2.77
C SER A 150 9.96 -3.07 2.67
N ASN A 151 9.94 -2.50 1.46
CA ASN A 151 10.33 -1.09 1.25
C ASN A 151 9.13 -0.15 1.07
N TYR A 152 7.96 -0.67 0.68
CA TYR A 152 6.78 0.14 0.36
C TYR A 152 5.49 -0.33 1.04
N GLY A 153 5.61 -1.29 1.97
CA GLY A 153 4.51 -1.73 2.83
C GLY A 153 3.39 -2.50 2.10
N GLY A 154 3.59 -2.89 0.84
CA GLY A 154 2.54 -3.56 0.07
C GLY A 154 1.40 -2.62 -0.36
N THR A 155 1.63 -1.31 -0.38
CA THR A 155 0.58 -0.30 -0.58
C THR A 155 -0.07 -0.39 -1.96
N CYS A 156 -1.34 -0.82 -2.01
CA CYS A 156 -2.08 -1.03 -3.27
C CYS A 156 -2.14 0.23 -4.14
N THR A 157 -2.24 1.41 -3.52
CA THR A 157 -2.39 2.69 -4.23
C THR A 157 -1.10 3.19 -4.87
N HIS A 158 0.04 2.52 -4.66
CA HIS A 158 1.22 2.75 -5.48
C HIS A 158 1.04 2.28 -6.93
N CYS A 159 0.14 1.31 -7.17
CA CYS A 159 -0.19 0.86 -8.51
C CYS A 159 -1.61 1.29 -8.91
N HIS A 160 -2.57 1.17 -7.99
CA HIS A 160 -3.97 1.42 -8.25
C HIS A 160 -4.36 2.87 -7.97
N LYS A 161 -5.14 3.48 -8.87
CA LYS A 161 -5.58 4.87 -8.77
C LYS A 161 -7.10 4.92 -8.72
N LEU A 162 -7.62 5.58 -7.68
CA LEU A 162 -9.04 5.81 -7.50
C LEU A 162 -9.40 7.14 -8.16
N ASP A 163 -10.39 7.13 -9.04
CA ASP A 163 -11.07 8.35 -9.44
C ASP A 163 -12.11 8.71 -8.36
N PRO A 164 -11.93 9.82 -7.61
CA PRO A 164 -12.85 10.17 -6.53
C PRO A 164 -14.22 10.64 -7.02
N LYS A 165 -14.36 10.99 -8.30
CA LYS A 165 -15.63 11.43 -8.87
C LYS A 165 -16.52 10.25 -9.27
N THR A 166 -15.91 9.19 -9.81
CA THR A 166 -16.64 8.03 -10.35
C THR A 166 -16.57 6.80 -9.45
N GLY A 167 -15.61 6.75 -8.52
CA GLY A 167 -15.31 5.57 -7.71
C GLY A 167 -14.56 4.48 -8.48
N ALA A 168 -14.20 4.73 -9.75
CA ALA A 168 -13.52 3.75 -10.58
C ALA A 168 -12.06 3.58 -10.17
N TRP A 169 -11.59 2.33 -10.21
CA TRP A 169 -10.18 1.99 -10.03
C TRP A 169 -9.52 1.67 -11.36
N SER A 170 -8.35 2.26 -11.58
CA SER A 170 -7.47 1.96 -12.70
C SER A 170 -6.06 1.62 -12.20
N ILE A 171 -5.19 1.20 -13.12
CA ILE A 171 -3.76 1.17 -12.86
C ILE A 171 -3.16 2.48 -13.35
N GLY A 172 -2.29 3.10 -12.56
CA GLY A 172 -1.53 4.27 -13.01
C GLY A 172 -0.71 3.92 -14.24
N SER A 173 -0.60 4.86 -15.18
CA SER A 173 0.15 4.66 -16.42
C SER A 173 0.91 5.92 -16.78
N GLY A 174 2.11 5.77 -17.32
CA GLY A 174 2.96 6.89 -17.71
C GLY A 174 4.03 6.49 -18.71
N GLN A 175 4.72 7.49 -19.25
CA GLN A 175 5.91 7.27 -20.06
C GLN A 175 7.07 6.89 -19.14
N GLU A 176 7.90 5.95 -19.60
CA GLU A 176 9.13 5.63 -18.89
C GLU A 176 10.05 6.86 -18.86
N GLN A 177 10.61 7.13 -17.69
CA GLN A 177 11.52 8.26 -17.50
C GLN A 177 12.93 7.87 -17.98
N PRO A 178 13.69 8.81 -18.55
CA PRO A 178 15.04 8.55 -19.08
C PRO A 178 16.04 8.06 -18.01
#